data_AF-A0A967C896-F1
#
_entry.id   AF-A0A967C896-F1
#
_cell.length_a   1.000
_cell.length_b   1.000
_cell.length_c   1.000
_cell.angle_alpha   90.00
_cell.angle_beta   90.00
_cell.angle_gamma   90.00
#
_symmetry.space_group_name_H-M   'P 1'
#
loop_
_entity.id
_entity.type
_entity.pdbx_description
1 polymer ?
#
loop_
_entity_poly.entity_id
_entity_poly.type
_entity_poly.pdbx_seq_one_letter_code
_entity_poly.pdbx_strand_id
1 'polypeptide(L)' 'MNSEIPSHSGFFRKPVRLTITMPHSIYAELQRVSSEQGRSLSNLASYLIEGALVRFTVKE' A
#
# COMPACT_ATOMS: atom_id res chain seq x y z
N MET A 1 -38.24 -2.08 13.55
CA MET A 1 -36.84 -1.78 13.94
C MET A 1 -35.96 -2.13 12.75
N ASN A 2 -35.67 -1.14 11.91
CA ASN A 2 -34.75 -1.33 10.79
C ASN A 2 -33.34 -1.18 11.36
N SER A 3 -32.67 -2.30 11.56
CA SER A 3 -31.24 -2.33 11.84
C SER A 3 -30.52 -1.75 10.63
N GLU A 4 -30.04 -0.52 10.78
CA GLU A 4 -29.08 0.11 9.88
C GLU A 4 -27.83 -0.77 9.84
N ILE A 5 -27.75 -1.63 8.83
CA ILE A 5 -26.50 -2.29 8.49
C ILE A 5 -25.56 -1.15 8.11
N PRO A 6 -24.45 -0.92 8.85
CA PRO A 6 -23.47 0.06 8.42
C PRO A 6 -22.96 -0.46 7.07
N SER A 7 -23.40 0.20 6.01
CA SER A 7 -22.81 0.04 4.70
C SER A 7 -21.36 0.46 4.90
N HIS A 8 -20.49 -0.53 5.07
CA HIS A 8 -19.11 -0.39 4.70
C HIS A 8 -19.17 -0.20 3.19
N SER A 9 -19.47 1.05 2.81
CA SER A 9 -19.23 1.62 1.51
C SER A 9 -17.76 1.31 1.30
N GLY A 10 -17.53 0.18 0.64
CA GLY A 10 -16.22 -0.37 0.35
C GLY A 10 -15.58 0.65 -0.55
N PHE A 11 -14.93 1.61 0.09
CA PHE A 11 -14.32 2.73 -0.56
C PHE A 11 -13.15 2.14 -1.37
N PHE A 12 -13.42 1.74 -2.61
CA PHE A 12 -12.44 1.93 -3.66
C PHE A 12 -12.26 3.44 -3.80
N ARG A 13 -11.57 4.05 -2.82
CA ARG A 13 -11.18 5.46 -2.87
C ARG A 13 -10.42 5.60 -4.17
N LYS A 14 -10.81 6.60 -4.95
CA LYS A 14 -10.14 6.94 -6.21
C LYS A 14 -8.61 6.86 -6.00
N PRO A 15 -7.86 6.17 -6.87
CA PRO A 15 -6.41 6.03 -6.70
C PRO A 15 -5.77 7.41 -6.58
N VAL A 16 -4.95 7.59 -5.54
CA VAL A 16 -4.20 8.82 -5.28
C VAL A 16 -2.76 8.62 -5.74
N ARG A 17 -2.25 9.56 -6.55
CA ARG A 17 -0.86 9.53 -7.00
C ARG A 17 0.04 10.12 -5.92
N LEU A 18 0.99 9.33 -5.45
CA LEU A 18 2.06 9.76 -4.56
C LEU A 18 3.38 9.81 -5.34
N THR A 19 4.15 10.89 -5.17
CA THR A 19 5.53 10.99 -5.66
C THR A 19 6.44 11.12 -4.45
N ILE A 20 7.46 10.27 -4.36
CA ILE A 20 8.41 10.26 -3.25
C ILE A 20 9.83 10.37 -3.79
N THR A 21 10.69 11.10 -3.09
CA THR A 21 12.13 11.10 -3.33
C THR A 21 12.78 10.13 -2.35
N MET A 22 13.64 9.24 -2.84
CA MET A 22 14.33 8.25 -2.03
C MET A 22 15.75 8.00 -2.57
N PRO A 23 16.66 7.43 -1.75
CA PRO A 23 17.98 7.04 -2.21
C PRO A 23 17.90 6.06 -3.38
N HIS A 24 18.79 6.20 -4.36
CA HIS A 24 18.83 5.33 -5.54
C HIS A 24 19.01 3.85 -5.18
N SER A 25 19.80 3.54 -4.14
CA SER A 25 20.00 2.17 -3.66
C SER A 25 18.68 1.50 -3.25
N ILE A 26 17.79 2.24 -2.58
CA ILE A 26 16.47 1.75 -2.18
C ILE A 26 15.58 1.52 -3.40
N TYR A 27 15.58 2.47 -4.35
CA TYR A 27 14.84 2.33 -5.59
C TYR A 27 15.28 1.09 -6.39
N ALA A 28 16.60 0.89 -6.54
CA ALA A 28 17.16 -0.24 -7.28
C ALA A 28 16.76 -1.58 -6.65
N GLU A 29 16.77 -1.67 -5.32
CA GLU A 29 16.34 -2.87 -4.61
C GLU A 29 14.83 -3.12 -4.78
N LEU A 30 14.01 -2.07 -4.68
CA LEU A 30 12.58 -2.14 -4.94
C LEU A 30 12.29 -2.63 -6.37
N GLN A 31 13.05 -2.15 -7.35
CA GLN A 31 12.94 -2.58 -8.74
C GLN A 31 13.30 -4.06 -8.89
N ARG A 32 14.44 -4.50 -8.34
CA ARG A 32 14.88 -5.90 -8.36
C ARG A 32 13.81 -6.83 -7.80
N VAL A 33 13.32 -6.53 -6.59
CA VAL A 33 12.29 -7.33 -5.91
C VAL A 33 10.98 -7.34 -6.69
N SER A 34 10.57 -6.20 -7.28
CA SER A 34 9.35 -6.13 -8.09
C SER A 34 9.43 -7.04 -9.31
N SER A 35 10.58 -7.06 -9.99
CA SER A 35 10.84 -7.90 -11.15
C SER A 35 10.87 -9.39 -10.78
N GLU A 36 11.57 -9.76 -9.71
CA GLU A 36 11.63 -11.15 -9.23
C GLU A 36 10.26 -11.71 -8.85
N GLN A 37 9.39 -10.88 -8.29
CA GLN A 37 8.06 -11.27 -7.87
C GLN A 37 7.00 -11.14 -8.98
N GLY A 38 7.38 -10.66 -10.17
CA GLY A 38 6.46 -10.49 -11.30
C GLY A 38 5.35 -9.48 -11.06
N ARG A 39 5.56 -8.46 -10.21
CA ARG A 39 4.57 -7.43 -9.88
C ARG A 39 5.06 -6.03 -10.23
N SER A 40 4.14 -5.10 -10.46
CA SER A 40 4.53 -3.72 -10.74
C SER A 40 5.19 -3.06 -9.53
N LEU A 41 6.09 -2.11 -9.78
CA LEU A 41 6.77 -1.36 -8.73
C LEU A 41 5.79 -0.63 -7.80
N SER A 42 4.72 -0.04 -8.36
CA SER A 42 3.68 0.63 -7.58
C SER A 42 2.90 -0.35 -6.71
N ASN A 43 2.61 -1.56 -7.20
CA ASN A 43 1.93 -2.59 -6.41
C ASN A 43 2.80 -3.05 -5.24
N LEU A 44 4.09 -3.33 -5.48
CA LEU A 44 5.03 -3.69 -4.41
C LEU A 44 5.16 -2.56 -3.38
N ALA A 45 5.31 -1.32 -3.84
CA ALA A 45 5.41 -0.17 -2.96
C ALA A 45 4.15 -0.01 -2.08
N SER A 46 2.96 -0.10 -2.67
CA SER A 46 1.70 -0.05 -1.91
C SER A 46 1.63 -1.15 -0.86
N TYR A 47 1.94 -2.40 -1.22
CA TYR A 47 1.95 -3.53 -0.30
C TYR A 47 2.91 -3.31 0.89
N LEU A 48 4.13 -2.82 0.62
CA LEU A 48 5.11 -2.54 1.67
C LEU A 48 4.66 -1.40 2.59
N ILE A 49 4.06 -0.34 2.04
CA ILE A 49 3.53 0.79 2.80
C ILE A 49 2.35 0.35 3.67
N GLU A 50 1.40 -0.41 3.12
CA GLU A 50 0.26 -0.96 3.86
C GLU A 50 0.74 -1.84 5.03
N GLY A 51 1.66 -2.76 4.77
CA GLY A 51 2.23 -3.62 5.81
C GLY A 51 2.99 -2.85 6.89
N ALA A 52 3.73 -1.80 6.52
CA ALA A 52 4.39 -0.93 7.48
C ALA A 52 3.37 -0.17 8.35
N LEU A 53 2.34 0.42 7.74
CA LEU A 53 1.29 1.16 8.46
C LEU A 53 0.53 0.28 9.44
N VAL A 54 0.23 -0.97 9.08
CA VAL A 54 -0.39 -1.93 10.01
C VAL A 54 0.51 -2.13 11.23
N ARG A 55 1.82 -2.34 11.05
CA ARG A 55 2.77 -2.49 12.17
C ARG A 55 2.93 -1.23 13.02
N PHE A 56 2.79 -0.04 12.43
CA PHE A 56 2.82 1.22 13.18
C PHE A 56 1.53 1.51 13.94
N THR A 57 0.39 1.05 13.41
CA THR A 57 -0.94 1.35 13.97
C THR A 57 -1.35 0.33 15.03
N VAL A 58 -0.94 -0.93 14.88
CA VAL A 58 -1.07 -1.96 15.91
C VAL A 58 0.05 -1.74 16.94
N LYS A 59 -0.17 -0.76 17.82
CA LYS A 59 0.52 -0.64 19.10
C LYS A 59 -0.35 -1.31 20.16
N GLU A 60 -0.08 -2.58 20.43
CA GLU A 60 -0.45 -3.28 21.67
C GLU A 60 0.77 -4.04 22.19
#